data_AF-A5U3Z4-F1
#
_entry.id   AF-A5U3Z4-F1
#
_cell.length_a   1.000
_cell.length_b   1.000
_cell.length_c   1.000
_cell.angle_alpha   90.00
_cell.angle_beta   90.00
_cell.angle_gamma   90.00
#
_symmetry.space_group_name_H-M   'P 1'
#
loop_
_entity.id
_entity.type
_entity.pdbx_description
1 polymer ?
#
loop_
_entity_poly.entity_id
_entity_poly.type
_entity_poly.pdbx_seq_one_letter_code
_entity_poly.pdbx_strand_id
1 'polypeptide(L)'
;MQRQSLMPQQTLAAGVFVGALLCGVVTAAVPPHARADVVAYLVNVTVRPGYNFANADAALSYGHGLCEKVSRGRPYAQIIADVKADFDTRDQYQASYLLSQAVNELCPALIWQLRNSAVDNRRSG
;
A
#
# COMPACT_ATOMS: atom_id res chain seq x y z
N MET A 1 -36.35 34.57 -7.48
CA MET A 1 -35.38 34.57 -6.37
C MET A 1 -36.16 34.44 -5.06
N GLN A 2 -35.83 33.44 -4.25
CA GLN A 2 -36.24 33.18 -2.85
C GLN A 2 -37.74 33.03 -2.52
N ARG A 3 -38.18 31.78 -2.34
CA ARG A 3 -39.28 31.43 -1.43
C ARG A 3 -38.81 30.27 -0.55
N GLN A 4 -38.60 30.58 0.71
CA GLN A 4 -38.23 29.64 1.75
C GLN A 4 -39.50 28.97 2.32
N SER A 5 -39.33 27.70 2.69
CA SER A 5 -39.93 27.05 3.85
C SER A 5 -41.31 26.38 3.74
N LEU A 6 -41.31 25.19 4.37
CA LEU A 6 -42.42 24.37 4.86
C LEU A 6 -43.23 23.59 3.82
N MET A 7 -42.67 22.45 3.40
CA MET A 7 -43.50 21.28 3.11
C MET A 7 -43.68 20.46 4.39
N PRO A 8 -44.88 19.90 4.61
CA PRO A 8 -45.38 19.57 5.94
C PRO A 8 -44.93 18.17 6.38
N GLN A 9 -44.60 18.05 7.67
CA GLN A 9 -44.57 16.77 8.38
C GLN A 9 -45.96 16.14 8.33
N GLN A 10 -46.17 15.19 7.42
CA GLN A 10 -47.36 14.34 7.44
C GLN A 10 -47.03 13.00 8.12
N THR A 11 -47.40 12.97 9.40
CA THR A 11 -48.07 11.87 10.12
C THR A 11 -47.90 10.44 9.57
N LEU A 12 -47.08 9.67 10.30
CA LEU A 12 -47.32 8.30 10.76
C LEU A 12 -48.38 7.48 10.00
N ALA A 13 -47.92 6.60 9.10
CA ALA A 13 -48.61 5.36 8.81
C ALA A 13 -47.66 4.22 9.19
N ALA A 14 -47.99 3.55 10.30
CA ALA A 14 -47.37 2.32 10.74
C ALA A 14 -47.63 1.22 9.70
N GLY A 15 -46.72 1.10 8.74
CA GLY A 15 -46.66 -0.06 7.85
C GLY A 15 -46.02 -1.22 8.61
N VAL A 16 -46.85 -2.12 9.13
CA VAL A 16 -46.42 -3.43 9.62
C VAL A 16 -45.84 -4.21 8.44
N PHE A 17 -44.52 -4.15 8.26
CA PHE A 17 -43.80 -5.05 7.36
C PHE A 17 -43.62 -6.40 8.05
N VAL A 18 -44.64 -7.26 7.95
CA VAL A 18 -44.46 -8.71 8.08
C VAL A 18 -43.96 -9.20 6.73
N GLY A 19 -42.67 -9.57 6.66
CA GLY A 19 -42.06 -10.01 5.41
C GLY A 19 -40.70 -10.68 5.61
N ALA A 20 -40.75 -12.00 5.80
CA ALA A 20 -39.70 -13.00 5.58
C ALA A 20 -38.28 -12.75 6.14
N LEU A 21 -37.94 -13.50 7.20
CA LEU A 21 -36.57 -13.87 7.54
C LEU A 21 -35.96 -14.67 6.36
N LEU A 22 -35.37 -13.96 5.40
CA LEU A 22 -34.38 -14.55 4.52
C LEU A 22 -33.09 -14.71 5.33
N CYS A 23 -32.77 -15.94 5.75
CA CYS A 23 -31.42 -16.31 6.16
C CYS A 23 -30.48 -16.16 4.96
N GLY A 24 -30.13 -14.91 4.61
CA GLY A 24 -29.05 -14.60 3.70
C GLY A 24 -27.76 -15.01 4.38
N VAL A 25 -27.13 -16.08 3.90
CA VAL A 25 -25.76 -16.45 4.27
C VAL A 25 -24.88 -15.31 3.79
N VAL A 26 -24.51 -14.38 4.68
CA VAL A 26 -23.51 -13.37 4.39
C VAL A 26 -22.18 -14.12 4.32
N THR A 27 -21.80 -14.57 3.13
CA THR A 27 -20.43 -14.98 2.88
C THR A 27 -19.57 -13.73 3.02
N ALA A 28 -18.90 -13.59 4.17
CA ALA A 28 -17.92 -12.53 4.35
C ALA A 28 -16.89 -12.65 3.23
N ALA A 29 -16.94 -11.73 2.27
CA ALA A 29 -15.96 -11.68 1.20
C ALA A 29 -14.61 -11.34 1.84
N VAL A 30 -13.73 -12.34 1.94
CA VAL A 30 -12.35 -12.10 2.35
C VAL A 30 -11.68 -11.38 1.18
N PRO A 31 -11.15 -10.15 1.36
CA PRO A 31 -10.46 -9.47 0.28
C PRO A 31 -9.26 -10.31 -0.15
N PRO A 32 -8.96 -10.40 -1.46
CA PRO A 32 -7.81 -11.17 -1.94
C PRO A 32 -6.54 -10.65 -1.26
N HIS A 33 -5.80 -11.55 -0.62
CA HIS A 33 -4.48 -11.21 -0.09
C HIS A 33 -3.52 -11.06 -1.27
N ALA A 34 -2.89 -9.89 -1.39
CA ALA A 34 -1.77 -9.70 -2.30
C ALA A 34 -0.69 -10.73 -1.96
N ARG A 35 -0.23 -11.46 -2.98
CA ARG A 35 0.81 -12.48 -2.87
C ARG A 35 2.11 -11.90 -3.38
N ALA A 36 3.23 -12.46 -2.94
CA ALA A 36 4.52 -12.09 -3.49
C ALA A 36 4.59 -12.51 -4.97
N ASP A 37 5.02 -11.60 -5.83
CA ASP A 37 5.27 -11.76 -7.25
C ASP A 37 6.73 -11.38 -7.57
N VAL A 38 7.58 -12.41 -7.55
CA VAL A 38 9.02 -12.30 -7.84
C VAL A 38 9.26 -11.81 -9.28
N VAL A 39 8.41 -12.20 -10.22
CA VAL A 39 8.58 -11.85 -11.64
C VAL A 39 8.24 -10.37 -11.85
N ALA A 40 7.14 -9.90 -11.28
CA ALA A 40 6.76 -8.49 -11.33
C ALA A 40 7.84 -7.59 -10.72
N TYR A 41 8.41 -7.99 -9.56
CA TYR A 41 9.53 -7.28 -8.96
C TYR A 41 10.74 -7.20 -9.91
N LEU A 42 11.20 -8.35 -10.40
CA LEU A 42 12.38 -8.42 -11.25
C LEU A 42 12.19 -7.59 -12.52
N VAL A 43 11.05 -7.70 -13.19
CA VAL A 43 10.75 -6.90 -14.37
C VAL A 43 10.86 -5.41 -14.04
N ASN A 44 10.24 -4.93 -12.96
CA ASN A 44 10.22 -3.51 -12.64
C ASN A 44 11.58 -2.92 -12.24
N VAL A 45 12.51 -3.73 -11.73
CA VAL A 45 13.82 -3.26 -11.23
C VAL A 45 15.00 -3.58 -12.14
N THR A 46 14.90 -4.58 -13.02
CA THR A 46 15.99 -4.92 -13.95
C THR A 46 15.84 -4.26 -15.32
N VAL A 47 14.61 -3.99 -15.77
CA VAL A 47 14.38 -3.27 -17.04
C VAL A 47 14.50 -1.76 -16.87
N ARG A 48 14.34 -1.26 -15.64
CA ARG A 48 14.48 0.16 -15.32
C ARG A 48 15.97 0.50 -15.18
N PRO A 49 16.49 1.47 -15.95
CA PRO A 49 17.87 1.91 -15.78
C PRO A 49 18.10 2.55 -14.40
N GLY A 50 19.30 2.36 -13.85
CA GLY A 50 19.77 3.05 -12.65
C GLY A 50 20.11 2.16 -11.45
N TYR A 51 19.57 0.94 -11.36
CA TYR A 51 19.93 0.02 -10.26
C TYR A 51 21.12 -0.88 -10.59
N ASN A 52 21.32 -1.24 -11.86
CA ASN A 52 22.50 -1.98 -12.33
C ASN A 52 22.85 -3.24 -11.49
N PHE A 53 21.84 -3.98 -11.02
CA PHE A 53 22.07 -5.24 -10.31
C PHE A 53 22.88 -6.21 -11.19
N ALA A 54 23.82 -6.93 -10.58
CA ALA A 54 24.70 -7.86 -11.30
C ALA A 54 23.92 -9.01 -11.97
N ASN A 55 22.83 -9.46 -11.34
CA ASN A 55 21.92 -10.50 -11.83
C ASN A 55 20.59 -10.47 -11.04
N ALA A 56 19.66 -11.35 -11.40
CA ALA A 56 18.35 -11.45 -10.75
C ALA A 56 18.45 -11.81 -9.25
N ASP A 57 19.35 -12.70 -8.87
CA ASP A 57 19.53 -13.09 -7.46
C ASP A 57 20.01 -11.92 -6.59
N ALA A 58 20.91 -11.08 -7.13
CA ALA A 58 21.36 -9.86 -6.45
C ALA A 58 20.20 -8.87 -6.25
N ALA A 59 19.34 -8.72 -7.25
CA ALA A 59 18.15 -7.88 -7.14
C ALA A 59 17.18 -8.42 -6.07
N LEU A 60 16.91 -9.73 -6.07
CA LEU A 60 16.02 -10.35 -5.08
C LEU A 60 16.58 -10.26 -3.67
N SER A 61 17.88 -10.52 -3.50
CA SER A 61 18.55 -10.39 -2.21
C SER A 61 18.44 -8.96 -1.68
N TYR A 62 18.61 -7.95 -2.54
CA TYR A 62 18.45 -6.56 -2.15
C TYR A 62 17.01 -6.23 -1.77
N GLY A 63 16.03 -6.64 -2.60
CA GLY A 63 14.60 -6.45 -2.33
C GLY A 63 14.14 -7.08 -1.03
N HIS A 64 14.53 -8.32 -0.74
CA HIS A 64 14.24 -8.97 0.54
C HIS A 64 14.95 -8.27 1.71
N GLY A 65 16.16 -7.75 1.51
CA GLY A 65 16.84 -6.91 2.49
C GLY A 65 16.06 -5.64 2.84
N LEU A 66 15.39 -5.01 1.87
CA LEU A 66 14.48 -3.90 2.12
C LEU A 66 13.25 -4.34 2.91
N CYS A 67 12.64 -5.47 2.55
CA CYS A 67 11.53 -6.06 3.32
C CYS A 67 11.91 -6.30 4.80
N GLU A 68 13.12 -6.80 5.06
CA GLU A 68 13.66 -6.99 6.41
C GLU A 68 13.90 -5.68 7.17
N LYS A 69 14.28 -4.60 6.48
CA LYS A 69 14.38 -3.28 7.11
C LYS A 69 12.99 -2.77 7.50
N VAL A 70 12.00 -2.94 6.64
CA VAL A 70 10.61 -2.54 6.90
C VAL A 70 10.00 -3.36 8.02
N SER A 71 10.15 -4.70 8.03
CA SER A 71 9.59 -5.59 9.07
C SER A 71 10.08 -5.21 10.47
N ARG A 72 11.36 -4.82 10.59
CA ARG A 72 11.98 -4.32 11.83
C ARG A 72 11.59 -2.90 12.21
N GLY A 73 10.69 -2.26 11.47
CA GLY A 73 10.20 -0.91 11.77
C GLY A 73 11.21 0.20 11.51
N ARG A 74 12.22 -0.02 10.66
CA ARG A 74 13.16 1.04 10.30
C ARG A 74 12.40 2.21 9.63
N PRO A 75 12.63 3.48 10.03
CA PRO A 75 11.91 4.62 9.48
C PRO A 75 12.12 4.77 7.96
N TYR A 76 11.06 5.17 7.25
CA TYR A 76 11.07 5.37 5.80
C TYR A 76 12.27 6.19 5.32
N ALA A 77 12.54 7.35 5.93
CA ALA A 77 13.67 8.20 5.52
C ALA A 77 15.04 7.54 5.67
N GLN A 78 15.23 6.71 6.70
CA GLN A 78 16.50 5.99 6.86
C GLN A 78 16.66 4.94 5.77
N ILE A 79 15.60 4.19 5.45
CA ILE A 79 15.64 3.23 4.35
C ILE A 79 15.91 3.93 3.01
N ILE A 80 15.27 5.07 2.74
CA ILE A 80 15.53 5.86 1.53
C ILE A 80 16.97 6.40 1.49
N ALA A 81 17.51 6.85 2.62
CA ALA A 81 18.90 7.29 2.70
C ALA A 81 19.88 6.15 2.42
N ASP A 82 19.65 4.96 2.99
CA ASP A 82 20.43 3.76 2.71
C ASP A 82 20.40 3.43 1.21
N VAL A 83 19.21 3.38 0.58
CA VAL A 83 19.06 3.08 -0.85
C VAL A 83 19.82 4.10 -1.71
N LYS A 84 19.71 5.39 -1.38
CA LYS A 84 20.43 6.44 -2.11
C LYS A 84 21.96 6.27 -2.01
N ALA A 85 22.46 5.88 -0.84
CA ALA A 85 23.87 5.60 -0.65
C ALA A 85 24.32 4.35 -1.42
N ASP A 86 23.54 3.27 -1.37
CA ASP A 86 23.86 2.00 -2.03
C ASP A 86 23.96 2.13 -3.56
N PHE A 87 23.14 3.00 -4.18
CA PHE A 87 23.14 3.24 -5.62
C PHE A 87 23.84 4.55 -6.05
N ASP A 88 24.56 5.20 -5.13
CA ASP A 88 25.24 6.49 -5.36
C ASP A 88 24.35 7.51 -6.11
N THR A 89 23.10 7.65 -5.66
CA THR A 89 22.10 8.48 -6.32
C THR A 89 21.55 9.55 -5.39
N ARG A 90 21.28 10.74 -5.95
CA ARG A 90 20.57 11.82 -5.24
C ARG A 90 19.06 11.77 -5.49
N ASP A 91 18.60 10.92 -6.40
CA ASP A 91 17.21 10.82 -6.83
C ASP A 91 16.35 10.10 -5.78
N GLN A 92 15.48 10.85 -5.11
CA GLN A 92 14.53 10.32 -4.14
C GLN A 92 13.41 9.50 -4.80
N TYR A 93 13.03 9.81 -6.04
CA TYR A 93 12.03 9.04 -6.76
C TYR A 93 12.57 7.65 -7.09
N GLN A 94 13.80 7.55 -7.58
CA GLN A 94 14.47 6.28 -7.82
C GLN A 94 14.51 5.41 -6.55
N ALA A 95 14.92 5.98 -5.42
CA ALA A 95 14.98 5.22 -4.16
C ALA A 95 13.61 4.79 -3.64
N SER A 96 12.62 5.70 -3.67
CA SER A 96 11.26 5.41 -3.21
C SER A 96 10.52 4.43 -4.10
N TYR A 97 10.77 4.47 -5.41
CA TYR A 97 10.24 3.50 -6.36
C TYR A 97 10.76 2.10 -6.04
N LEU A 98 12.08 1.93 -5.85
CA LEU A 98 12.66 0.62 -5.53
C LEU A 98 12.06 0.02 -4.26
N LEU A 99 11.96 0.83 -3.20
CA LEU A 99 11.37 0.39 -1.93
C LEU A 99 9.89 0.02 -2.11
N SER A 100 9.14 0.79 -2.87
CA SER A 100 7.73 0.50 -3.16
C SER A 100 7.56 -0.78 -3.97
N GLN A 101 8.43 -1.03 -4.96
CA GLN A 101 8.43 -2.27 -5.74
C GLN A 101 8.75 -3.47 -4.86
N ALA A 102 9.80 -3.39 -4.03
CA ALA A 102 10.14 -4.47 -3.12
C ALA A 102 8.98 -4.80 -2.17
N VAL A 103 8.34 -3.78 -1.58
CA VAL A 103 7.26 -4.02 -0.61
C VAL A 103 5.96 -4.48 -1.27
N ASN A 104 5.58 -3.93 -2.41
CA ASN A 104 4.36 -4.34 -3.10
C ASN A 104 4.47 -5.77 -3.63
N GLU A 105 5.62 -6.10 -4.22
CA GLU A 105 5.78 -7.34 -4.97
C GLU A 105 6.44 -8.46 -4.15
N LEU A 106 7.29 -8.19 -3.15
CA LEU A 106 7.97 -9.26 -2.39
C LEU A 106 7.41 -9.47 -0.98
N CYS A 107 6.92 -8.41 -0.33
CA CYS A 107 6.41 -8.48 1.05
C CYS A 107 5.12 -7.67 1.24
N PRO A 108 4.03 -8.00 0.52
CA PRO A 108 2.80 -7.22 0.54
C PRO A 108 2.13 -7.11 1.92
N ALA A 109 2.40 -8.05 2.83
CA ALA A 109 1.96 -7.97 4.22
C ALA A 109 2.49 -6.72 4.96
N LEU A 110 3.60 -6.13 4.49
CA LEU A 110 4.26 -4.97 5.12
C LEU A 110 3.84 -3.62 4.52
N ILE A 111 2.95 -3.60 3.51
CA ILE A 111 2.52 -2.35 2.84
C ILE A 111 2.02 -1.31 3.83
N TRP A 112 1.21 -1.73 4.82
CA TRP A 112 0.64 -0.80 5.79
C TRP A 112 1.70 -0.19 6.71
N GLN A 113 2.67 -1.00 7.16
CA GLN A 113 3.80 -0.56 7.97
C GLN A 113 4.67 0.45 7.22
N LEU A 114 5.00 0.17 5.96
CA LEU A 114 5.75 1.11 5.12
C LEU A 114 4.99 2.43 4.96
N ARG A 115 3.70 2.38 4.60
CA ARG A 115 2.88 3.58 4.37
C ARG A 115 2.83 4.48 5.59
N ASN A 116 2.62 3.93 6.79
CA ASN A 116 2.59 4.73 8.00
C ASN A 116 3.93 5.40 8.29
N SER A 117 5.03 4.66 8.17
CA SER A 117 6.36 5.21 8.38
C SER A 117 6.70 6.36 7.41
N ALA A 118 6.17 6.32 6.19
CA ALA A 118 6.33 7.39 5.20
C ALA A 118 5.49 8.64 5.56
N VAL A 119 4.28 8.47 6.10
CA VAL A 119 3.48 9.60 6.59
C VAL A 119 4.16 10.28 7.76
N ASP A 120 4.68 9.51 8.71
CA ASP A 120 5.38 10.05 9.88
C ASP A 120 6.63 10.82 9.45
N ASN A 121 7.37 10.31 8.46
CA ASN A 121 8.50 11.03 7.91
C ASN A 121 8.12 12.41 7.34
N ARG A 122 6.97 12.53 6.65
CA ARG A 122 6.48 13.83 6.15
C ARG A 122 6.06 14.81 7.24
N ARG A 123 5.79 14.34 8.47
CA ARG A 123 5.43 15.19 9.60
C ARG A 123 6.64 15.70 10.38
N SER A 124 7.76 14.97 10.32
CA SER A 124 8.95 15.25 11.12
C SER A 124 10.05 16.03 10.38
N GLY A 125 9.89 16.28 9.09
CA GLY A 125 10.81 17.10 8.27
C GLY A 125 10.19 18.45 7.93
#